data_AF-A0A6N3T286-F1
#
_entry.id   AF-A0A6N3T286-F1
#
_cell.length_a   1.000
_cell.length_b   1.000
_cell.length_c   1.000
_cell.angle_alpha   90.00
_cell.angle_beta   90.00
_cell.angle_gamma   90.00
#
_symmetry.space_group_name_H-M   'P 1'
#
loop_
_entity.id
_entity.type
_entity.pdbx_description
1 polymer ?
#
loop_
_entity_poly.entity_id
_entity_poly.type
_entity_poly.pdbx_seq_one_letter_code
_entity_poly.pdbx_strand_id
1 'polypeptide(L)'
;MAEALHPAIGALSACLPTRKQVLQAAFLIGEPPPEPEDVIFRNGYDLFCRLCPALPANYWERGAMLEELFRPILENAQDKSGVLPDAAHGITASTAPAMILSYHAIHWALGARAAAMALYSAPP
;
A
#
# COMPACT_ATOMS: atom_id res chain seq x y z
N MET A 1 -9.22 -8.89 -19.29
CA MET A 1 -10.33 -8.61 -18.35
C MET A 1 -9.75 -7.77 -17.22
N ALA A 2 -10.32 -6.61 -16.92
CA ALA A 2 -9.96 -5.89 -15.71
C ALA A 2 -10.46 -6.72 -14.53
N GLU A 3 -9.56 -7.33 -13.75
CA GLU A 3 -9.90 -7.87 -12.45
C GLU A 3 -10.58 -6.77 -11.64
N ALA A 4 -11.81 -7.01 -11.20
CA ALA A 4 -12.46 -6.12 -10.26
C ALA A 4 -11.61 -6.10 -8.99
N LEU A 5 -10.93 -4.99 -8.74
CA LEU A 5 -10.14 -4.79 -7.52
C LEU A 5 -11.05 -5.01 -6.32
N HIS A 6 -10.56 -5.72 -5.30
CA HIS A 6 -11.26 -5.88 -4.03
C HIS A 6 -11.69 -4.48 -3.53
N PRO A 7 -12.94 -4.27 -3.05
CA PRO A 7 -13.46 -2.94 -2.73
C PRO A 7 -12.55 -2.11 -1.81
N ALA A 8 -11.89 -2.78 -0.85
CA ALA A 8 -10.90 -2.14 0.03
C ALA A 8 -9.72 -1.52 -0.74
N ILE A 9 -9.23 -2.18 -1.78
CA ILE A 9 -8.13 -1.71 -2.63
C ILE A 9 -8.60 -0.60 -3.57
N GLY A 10 -9.85 -0.70 -4.05
CA GLY A 10 -10.49 0.37 -4.81
C GLY A 10 -10.59 1.67 -3.99
N ALA A 11 -10.99 1.56 -2.73
CA ALA A 11 -11.04 2.70 -1.80
C ALA A 11 -9.65 3.31 -1.55
N LEU A 12 -8.62 2.48 -1.33
CA LEU A 12 -7.25 2.98 -1.17
C LEU A 12 -6.74 3.71 -2.41
N SER A 13 -7.05 3.19 -3.61
CA SER A 13 -6.66 3.82 -4.87
C SER A 13 -7.31 5.19 -5.07
N ALA A 14 -8.55 5.37 -4.60
CA ALA A 14 -9.27 6.64 -4.69
C ALA A 14 -8.68 7.72 -3.74
N CYS A 15 -8.10 7.30 -2.62
CA CYS A 15 -7.49 8.19 -1.63
C CYS A 15 -5.98 8.38 -1.82
N LEU A 16 -5.38 7.83 -2.89
CA LEU A 16 -3.94 7.84 -3.08
C LEU A 16 -3.42 9.26 -3.39
N PRO A 17 -2.52 9.82 -2.55
CA PRO A 17 -1.86 11.08 -2.87
C PRO A 17 -1.04 10.97 -4.15
N THR A 18 -1.11 11.97 -5.02
CA THR A 18 -0.28 12.01 -6.23
C THR A 18 1.18 12.31 -5.89
N ARG A 19 2.12 11.84 -6.73
CA ARG A 19 3.55 12.17 -6.61
C ARG A 19 3.82 13.66 -6.40
N LYS A 20 3.13 14.49 -7.18
CA LYS A 20 3.27 15.96 -7.12
C LYS A 20 2.89 16.49 -5.74
N GLN A 21 1.77 16.02 -5.19
CA GLN A 21 1.32 16.45 -3.86
C GLN A 21 2.32 16.02 -2.78
N VAL A 22 2.86 14.81 -2.87
CA VAL A 22 3.78 14.29 -1.86
C VAL A 22 5.16 14.97 -1.95
N LEU A 23 5.64 15.30 -3.15
CA LEU A 23 6.85 16.09 -3.32
C LEU A 23 6.69 17.51 -2.76
N GLN A 24 5.53 18.14 -2.98
CA GLN A 24 5.20 19.43 -2.40
C GLN A 24 5.13 19.34 -0.86
N ALA A 25 4.51 18.28 -0.32
CA ALA A 25 4.44 18.02 1.11
C ALA A 25 5.84 17.90 1.72
N ALA A 26 6.73 17.09 1.13
CA ALA A 26 8.10 16.91 1.60
C ALA A 26 8.88 18.23 1.58
N PHE A 27 8.77 19.00 0.49
CA PHE A 27 9.39 20.32 0.38
C PHE A 27 8.90 21.28 1.48
N LEU A 28 7.59 21.30 1.78
CA LEU A 28 7.00 22.18 2.79
C LEU A 28 7.53 21.93 4.22
N ILE A 29 7.90 20.69 4.54
CA ILE A 29 8.38 20.31 5.87
C ILE A 29 9.90 20.07 5.95
N GLY A 30 10.63 20.24 4.83
CA GLY A 30 12.08 20.07 4.79
C GLY A 30 12.55 18.61 4.83
N GLU A 31 11.68 17.65 4.52
CA GLU A 31 12.02 16.23 4.42
C GLU A 31 12.60 15.92 3.02
N PRO A 32 13.44 14.88 2.88
CA PRO A 32 13.90 14.44 1.57
C PRO A 32 12.71 14.00 0.71
N PRO A 33 12.83 14.10 -0.63
CA PRO A 33 11.77 13.62 -1.51
C PRO A 33 11.55 12.12 -1.27
N PRO A 34 10.31 11.67 -1.01
CA PRO A 34 10.05 10.26 -0.77
C PRO A 34 10.42 9.40 -1.97
N GLU A 35 10.60 8.11 -1.75
CA GLU A 35 10.98 7.18 -2.81
C GLU A 35 9.94 7.15 -3.94
N PRO A 36 10.34 6.84 -5.20
CA PRO A 36 9.42 6.62 -6.30
C PRO A 36 8.42 5.47 -6.04
N GLU A 37 7.24 5.53 -6.66
CA GLU A 37 6.16 4.55 -6.48
C GLU A 37 6.61 3.11 -6.75
N ASP A 38 7.40 2.91 -7.80
CA ASP A 38 7.89 1.60 -8.23
C ASP A 38 8.92 1.03 -7.23
N VAL A 39 9.68 1.89 -6.55
CA VAL A 39 10.58 1.48 -5.47
C VAL A 39 9.79 1.06 -4.25
N ILE A 40 8.84 1.88 -3.78
CA ILE A 40 8.00 1.56 -2.62
C ILE A 40 7.19 0.29 -2.87
N PHE A 41 6.63 0.14 -4.07
CA PHE A 41 5.90 -1.05 -4.49
C PHE A 41 6.78 -2.30 -4.45
N ARG A 42 7.99 -2.25 -5.04
CA ARG A 42 8.93 -3.38 -5.03
C ARG A 42 9.35 -3.73 -3.61
N ASN A 43 9.61 -2.74 -2.76
CA ASN A 43 9.96 -2.96 -1.35
C ASN A 43 8.82 -3.68 -0.61
N GLY A 44 7.57 -3.28 -0.87
CA GLY A 44 6.41 -3.95 -0.29
C GLY A 44 6.20 -5.38 -0.78
N TYR A 45 6.41 -5.61 -2.07
CA TYR A 45 6.39 -6.95 -2.67
C TYR A 45 7.46 -7.85 -2.05
N ASP A 46 8.72 -7.40 -2.05
CA ASP A 46 9.87 -8.18 -1.60
C ASP A 46 9.77 -8.49 -0.10
N LEU A 47 9.37 -7.53 0.72
CA LEU A 47 9.21 -7.78 2.15
C LEU A 47 8.11 -8.81 2.41
N PHE A 48 6.97 -8.71 1.71
CA PHE A 48 5.89 -9.68 1.85
C PHE A 48 6.37 -11.09 1.51
N CYS A 49 7.08 -11.27 0.39
CA CYS A 49 7.65 -12.56 0.00
C CYS A 49 8.66 -13.10 1.03
N ARG A 50 9.50 -12.25 1.62
CA ARG A 50 10.50 -12.66 2.63
C ARG A 50 9.87 -13.07 3.96
N LEU A 51 8.78 -12.41 4.36
CA LEU A 51 8.08 -12.70 5.60
C LEU A 51 7.06 -13.83 5.46
N CYS A 52 6.70 -14.22 4.24
CA CYS A 52 5.78 -15.30 3.98
C CYS A 52 6.40 -16.65 4.39
N PRO A 53 5.76 -17.42 5.29
CA PRO A 53 6.21 -18.76 5.63
C PRO A 53 5.96 -19.74 4.48
N ALA A 54 6.39 -20.99 4.65
CA ALA A 54 6.07 -22.05 3.71
C ALA A 54 4.55 -22.19 3.56
N LEU A 55 4.07 -22.13 2.32
CA LEU A 55 2.65 -22.11 2.02
C LEU A 55 2.06 -23.51 1.95
N PRO A 56 0.83 -23.72 2.44
CA PRO A 56 0.10 -24.96 2.24
C PRO A 56 -0.07 -25.31 0.76
N ALA A 57 -0.08 -26.61 0.46
CA ALA A 57 -0.44 -27.11 -0.86
C ALA A 57 -1.95 -26.99 -1.13
N ASN A 58 -2.77 -27.00 -0.08
CA ASN A 58 -4.20 -26.78 -0.17
C ASN A 58 -4.50 -25.30 -0.49
N TYR A 59 -5.22 -25.05 -1.59
CA TYR A 59 -5.54 -23.69 -2.03
C TYR A 59 -6.35 -22.88 -1.02
N TRP A 60 -7.27 -23.50 -0.27
CA TRP A 60 -8.07 -22.79 0.73
C TRP A 60 -7.21 -22.34 1.91
N GLU A 61 -6.40 -23.25 2.46
CA GLU A 61 -5.50 -22.94 3.58
C GLU A 61 -4.44 -21.91 3.17
N ARG A 62 -3.92 -22.03 1.94
CA ARG A 62 -3.01 -21.04 1.36
C ARG A 62 -3.65 -19.67 1.26
N GLY A 63 -4.88 -19.60 0.74
CA GLY A 63 -5.63 -18.34 0.64
C GLY A 63 -5.83 -17.69 2.00
N ALA A 64 -6.28 -18.47 2.99
CA ALA A 64 -6.50 -17.99 4.35
C ALA A 64 -5.22 -17.44 4.99
N MET A 65 -4.10 -18.16 4.86
CA MET A 65 -2.81 -17.72 5.40
C MET A 65 -2.31 -16.44 4.73
N LEU A 66 -2.42 -16.34 3.40
CA LEU A 66 -2.02 -15.13 2.66
C LEU A 66 -2.89 -13.93 3.04
N GLU A 67 -4.20 -14.14 3.26
CA GLU A 67 -5.10 -13.10 3.73
C GLU A 67 -4.74 -12.63 5.15
N GLU A 68 -4.45 -13.57 6.06
CA GLU A 68 -4.04 -13.26 7.44
C GLU A 68 -2.75 -12.43 7.47
N LEU A 69 -1.76 -12.78 6.65
CA LEU A 69 -0.51 -12.03 6.52
C LEU A 69 -0.70 -10.64 5.90
N PHE A 70 -1.62 -10.52 4.94
CA PHE A 70 -1.87 -9.26 4.24
C PHE A 70 -2.73 -8.29 5.04
N ARG A 71 -3.67 -8.79 5.86
CA ARG A 71 -4.63 -8.00 6.63
C ARG A 71 -4.02 -6.83 7.42
N PRO A 72 -2.96 -7.00 8.24
CA PRO A 72 -2.39 -5.87 8.99
C PRO A 72 -1.78 -4.79 8.07
N ILE A 73 -1.30 -5.18 6.89
CA ILE A 73 -0.76 -4.24 5.90
C ILE A 73 -1.90 -3.41 5.29
N LEU A 74 -3.02 -4.07 4.99
CA LEU A 74 -4.22 -3.42 4.49
C LEU A 74 -4.81 -2.45 5.52
N GLU A 75 -4.95 -2.87 6.77
CA GLU A 75 -5.45 -2.06 7.88
C GLU A 75 -4.58 -0.82 8.09
N ASN A 76 -3.25 -0.98 8.13
CA ASN A 76 -2.35 0.16 8.25
C ASN A 76 -2.49 1.14 7.06
N ALA A 77 -2.63 0.65 5.83
CA ALA A 77 -2.85 1.54 4.68
C ALA A 77 -4.19 2.29 4.77
N GLN A 78 -5.25 1.62 5.25
CA GLN A 78 -6.56 2.23 5.48
C GLN A 78 -6.49 3.31 6.55
N ASP A 79 -5.86 3.01 7.69
CA ASP A 79 -5.67 3.95 8.79
C ASP A 79 -4.91 5.20 8.35
N LYS A 80 -3.84 5.05 7.56
CA LYS A 80 -3.11 6.21 7.03
C LYS A 80 -3.94 6.97 6.00
N SER A 81 -4.77 6.31 5.20
CA SER A 81 -5.61 6.99 4.20
C SER A 81 -6.75 7.80 4.83
N GLY A 82 -7.33 7.34 5.95
CA GLY A 82 -8.46 8.00 6.61
C GLY A 82 -8.13 9.33 7.30
N VAL A 83 -6.84 9.67 7.42
CA VAL A 83 -6.33 10.90 8.04
C VAL A 83 -6.04 11.99 6.99
N LEU A 84 -6.22 11.68 5.70
CA LEU A 84 -5.93 12.65 4.63
C LEU A 84 -6.95 13.80 4.65
N PRO A 85 -6.50 15.06 4.55
CA PRO A 85 -7.42 16.20 4.47
C PRO A 85 -8.18 16.18 3.16
N ASP A 86 -9.38 16.77 3.19
CA ASP A 86 -10.14 17.01 1.97
C ASP A 86 -9.31 17.84 0.97
N ALA A 87 -9.27 17.39 -0.29
CA ALA A 87 -8.43 17.95 -1.34
C ALA A 87 -8.68 19.46 -1.57
N ALA A 88 -9.84 19.95 -1.13
CA ALA A 88 -10.24 21.35 -1.18
C ALA A 88 -9.35 22.30 -0.33
N HIS A 89 -8.72 21.82 0.74
CA HIS A 89 -7.97 22.68 1.69
C HIS A 89 -6.49 22.89 1.33
N GLY A 90 -6.01 22.26 0.25
CA GLY A 90 -4.60 22.35 -0.15
C GLY A 90 -3.65 21.63 0.82
N ILE A 91 -2.36 21.59 0.45
CA ILE A 91 -1.32 20.93 1.24
C ILE A 91 -0.70 21.96 2.19
N THR A 92 -0.72 21.65 3.49
CA THR A 92 -0.14 22.51 4.54
C THR A 92 0.97 21.75 5.25
N ALA A 93 1.79 22.48 6.02
CA ALA A 93 2.84 21.86 6.84
C ALA A 93 2.26 20.87 7.87
N SER A 94 1.04 21.08 8.36
CA SER A 94 0.39 20.17 9.32
C SER A 94 -0.12 18.88 8.68
N THR A 95 -0.46 18.90 7.39
CA THR A 95 -1.03 17.74 6.69
C THR A 95 0.01 16.97 5.87
N ALA A 96 1.14 17.60 5.57
CA ALA A 96 2.25 17.02 4.82
C ALA A 96 2.75 15.66 5.37
N PRO A 97 2.97 15.49 6.70
CA PRO A 97 3.40 14.18 7.22
C PRO A 97 2.39 13.07 6.96
N ALA A 98 1.10 13.35 7.13
CA ALA A 98 0.03 12.38 6.84
C ALA A 98 0.03 12.01 5.36
N MET A 99 0.14 12.97 4.44
CA MET A 99 0.20 12.69 3.00
C MET A 99 1.37 11.78 2.60
N ILE A 100 2.56 12.02 3.15
CA ILE A 100 3.74 11.19 2.87
C ILE A 100 3.54 9.77 3.41
N LEU A 101 3.02 9.63 4.63
CA LEU A 101 2.76 8.32 5.24
C LEU A 101 1.70 7.53 4.48
N SER A 102 0.60 8.16 4.06
CA SER A 102 -0.45 7.46 3.29
C SER A 102 0.06 7.04 1.93
N TYR A 103 0.85 7.88 1.26
CA TYR A 103 1.49 7.53 -0.02
C TYR A 103 2.38 6.29 0.11
N HIS A 104 3.28 6.28 1.11
CA HIS A 104 4.11 5.11 1.38
C HIS A 104 3.27 3.87 1.71
N ALA A 105 2.33 3.98 2.64
CA ALA A 105 1.54 2.84 3.11
C ALA A 105 0.69 2.22 1.99
N ILE A 106 0.07 3.04 1.14
CA ILE A 106 -0.77 2.55 0.03
C ILE A 106 0.09 1.86 -1.02
N HIS A 107 1.20 2.47 -1.47
CA HIS A 107 2.08 1.83 -2.48
C HIS A 107 2.71 0.53 -1.95
N TRP A 108 3.06 0.50 -0.67
CA TRP A 108 3.56 -0.71 -0.01
C TRP A 108 2.50 -1.81 0.02
N ALA A 109 1.26 -1.48 0.40
CA ALA A 109 0.15 -2.42 0.42
C ALA A 109 -0.20 -2.96 -0.98
N LEU A 110 -0.10 -2.12 -2.02
CA LEU A 110 -0.26 -2.56 -3.41
C LEU A 110 0.81 -3.59 -3.81
N GLY A 111 2.06 -3.37 -3.41
CA GLY A 111 3.16 -4.31 -3.62
C GLY A 111 2.94 -5.63 -2.90
N ALA A 112 2.59 -5.56 -1.61
CA ALA A 112 2.28 -6.74 -0.79
C ALA A 112 1.09 -7.54 -1.34
N ARG A 113 0.04 -6.87 -1.82
CA ARG A 113 -1.08 -7.54 -2.51
C ARG A 113 -0.61 -8.29 -3.75
N ALA A 114 0.22 -7.65 -4.58
CA ALA A 114 0.74 -8.29 -5.78
C ALA A 114 1.55 -9.55 -5.44
N ALA A 115 2.36 -9.50 -4.38
CA ALA A 115 3.07 -10.66 -3.85
C ALA A 115 2.11 -11.75 -3.36
N ALA A 116 1.08 -11.40 -2.59
CA ALA A 116 0.07 -12.35 -2.11
C ALA A 116 -0.64 -13.06 -3.28
N MET A 117 -1.04 -12.32 -4.32
CA MET A 117 -1.68 -12.91 -5.51
C MET A 117 -0.71 -13.82 -6.28
N ALA A 118 0.56 -13.40 -6.46
CA ALA A 118 1.58 -14.22 -7.12
C ALA A 118 1.84 -15.54 -6.37
N LEU A 119 1.94 -15.47 -5.04
CA LEU A 119 2.11 -16.63 -4.17
C LEU A 119 0.90 -17.56 -4.15
N TYR A 120 -0.31 -17.00 -4.21
CA TYR A 120 -1.54 -17.80 -4.31
C TYR A 120 -1.57 -18.63 -5.61
N SER A 121 -1.21 -17.99 -6.73
CA SER A 121 -1.19 -18.61 -8.07
C SER A 121 0.04 -19.47 -8.35
N ALA A 122 1.06 -19.45 -7.50
CA ALA A 122 2.25 -20.27 -7.67
C ALA A 122 1.90 -21.77 -7.53
N PRO A 123 2.53 -22.66 -8.31
CA PRO A 123 2.38 -24.09 -8.09
C PRO A 123 2.86 -24.46 -6.68
N PRO A 124 2.24 -25.46 -6.02
CA PRO A 124 2.70 -26.00 -4.74
C PRO A 124 4.10 -26.63 -4.82
#